data_AF-A0A5H2Y582-F1
#
_entry.id   AF-A0A5H2Y582-F1
#
_cell.length_a   1.000
_cell.length_b   1.000
_cell.length_c   1.000
_cell.angle_alpha   90.00
_cell.angle_beta   90.00
_cell.angle_gamma   90.00
#
_symmetry.space_group_name_H-M   'P 1'
#
loop_
_entity.id
_entity.type
_entity.pdbx_description
1 polymer ?
#
loop_
_entity_poly.entity_id
_entity_poly.type
_entity_poly.pdbx_seq_one_letter_code
_entity_poly.pdbx_strand_id
1 'polypeptide(L)'
;MFGLFKKKQPPPEPPRQFPPVPDWKPEVTQPLERIIERFRFYTNGSRDFAVFGHGTVAILPNGLSDVAAEGHAKQALHNVFHAHPDMNPLNMKDGNILVQYNHDVASLVLSDIAEEHWSEIDKQHQRALATSEVLITPLGQNAFDDFGKKTLFGRCYMFMDAQSPVVVHIERHEG
;
A
#
# COMPACT_ATOMS: atom_id res chain seq x y z
N MET A 1 43.39 -38.00 -2.30
CA MET A 1 43.38 -36.61 -1.80
C MET A 1 42.05 -35.98 -2.20
N PHE A 2 41.08 -35.94 -1.28
CA PHE A 2 39.77 -35.31 -1.55
C PHE A 2 39.78 -33.89 -1.00
N GLY A 3 39.66 -32.90 -1.91
CA GLY A 3 39.56 -31.49 -1.56
C GLY A 3 38.21 -31.18 -0.94
N LEU A 4 38.21 -30.76 0.32
CA LEU A 4 37.06 -30.21 1.02
C LEU A 4 36.74 -28.82 0.44
N PHE A 5 35.72 -28.75 -0.41
CA PHE A 5 35.07 -27.49 -0.76
C PHE A 5 34.46 -26.89 0.51
N LYS A 6 35.08 -25.83 1.05
CA LYS A 6 34.46 -25.00 2.09
C LYS A 6 33.21 -24.34 1.49
N LYS A 7 32.02 -24.80 1.88
CA LYS A 7 30.77 -24.08 1.63
C LYS A 7 30.94 -22.67 2.21
N LYS A 8 30.87 -21.64 1.34
CA LYS A 8 30.80 -20.25 1.80
C LYS A 8 29.59 -20.15 2.73
N GLN A 9 29.81 -19.68 3.96
CA GLN A 9 28.71 -19.37 4.85
C GLN A 9 27.85 -18.31 4.15
N PRO A 10 26.51 -18.51 4.07
CA PRO A 10 25.63 -17.47 3.56
C PRO A 10 25.83 -16.20 4.41
N PRO A 11 25.67 -15.02 3.81
CA PRO A 11 25.73 -13.77 4.57
C PRO A 11 24.72 -13.84 5.74
N PRO A 12 25.06 -13.27 6.90
CA PRO A 12 24.15 -13.26 8.04
C PRO A 12 22.82 -12.62 7.65
N GLU A 13 21.71 -13.27 8.03
CA GLU A 13 20.37 -12.73 7.79
C GLU A 13 20.27 -11.34 8.46
N PRO A 14 19.72 -10.33 7.76
CA PRO A 14 19.47 -9.04 8.37
C PRO A 14 18.58 -9.21 9.62
N PRO A 15 18.77 -8.38 10.66
CA PRO A 15 17.96 -8.45 11.87
C PRO A 15 16.48 -8.37 11.51
N ARG A 16 15.69 -9.29 12.06
CA ARG A 16 14.24 -9.35 11.80
C ARG A 16 13.58 -8.14 12.44
N GLN A 17 13.20 -7.17 11.62
CA GLN A 17 12.35 -6.06 12.02
C GLN A 17 10.89 -6.46 11.82
N PHE A 18 10.07 -6.28 12.86
CA PHE A 18 8.63 -6.46 12.76
C PHE A 18 7.91 -5.16 13.15
N PRO A 19 6.94 -4.69 12.33
CA PRO A 19 6.60 -5.21 11.01
C PRO A 19 7.72 -4.99 9.98
N PRO A 20 7.93 -5.91 9.02
CA PRO A 20 8.88 -5.70 7.96
C PRO A 20 8.33 -4.63 7.00
N VAL A 21 9.17 -3.68 6.61
CA VAL A 21 8.81 -2.54 5.76
C VAL A 21 9.64 -2.53 4.50
N PRO A 22 9.11 -2.01 3.38
CA PRO A 22 9.90 -1.81 2.17
C PRO A 22 10.97 -0.73 2.36
N ASP A 23 12.09 -0.88 1.65
CA ASP A 23 13.16 0.11 1.61
C ASP A 23 12.80 1.35 0.80
N TRP A 24 11.91 1.19 -0.19
CA TRP A 24 11.51 2.28 -1.05
C TRP A 24 10.35 3.08 -0.46
N LYS A 25 10.61 4.37 -0.30
CA LYS A 25 9.62 5.41 0.00
C LYS A 25 9.57 6.32 -1.23
N PRO A 26 8.55 6.20 -2.09
CA PRO A 26 8.46 7.05 -3.27
C PRO A 26 8.42 8.52 -2.88
N GLU A 27 9.19 9.35 -3.58
CA GLU A 27 9.11 10.81 -3.46
C GLU A 27 7.90 11.36 -4.23
N VAL A 28 7.39 10.58 -5.18
CA VAL A 28 6.18 10.87 -5.94
C VAL A 28 5.00 10.98 -4.98
N THR A 29 4.38 12.16 -4.94
CA THR A 29 3.16 12.42 -4.16
C THR A 29 1.94 12.31 -5.05
N GLN A 30 0.91 11.61 -4.59
CA GLN A 30 -0.38 11.60 -5.27
C GLN A 30 -1.28 12.74 -4.76
N PRO A 31 -1.99 13.45 -5.65
CA PRO A 31 -2.90 14.53 -5.25
C PRO A 31 -4.09 13.99 -4.42
N LEU A 32 -4.13 14.32 -3.13
CA LEU A 32 -5.14 13.82 -2.18
C LEU A 32 -6.57 14.13 -2.61
N GLU A 33 -6.83 15.33 -3.15
CA GLU A 33 -8.16 15.70 -3.65
C GLU A 33 -8.67 14.75 -4.73
N ARG A 34 -7.78 14.30 -5.62
CA ARG A 34 -8.14 13.32 -6.66
C ARG A 34 -8.36 11.93 -6.08
N ILE A 35 -7.65 11.57 -5.01
CA ILE A 35 -7.90 10.32 -4.27
C ILE A 35 -9.29 10.37 -3.63
N ILE A 36 -9.62 11.47 -2.94
CA ILE A 36 -10.95 11.68 -2.31
C ILE A 36 -12.05 11.58 -3.37
N GLU A 37 -11.92 12.31 -4.48
CA GLU A 37 -12.89 12.27 -5.58
C GLU A 37 -13.11 10.84 -6.11
N ARG A 38 -12.02 10.10 -6.34
CA ARG A 38 -12.09 8.73 -6.86
C ARG A 38 -12.70 7.76 -5.85
N PHE A 39 -12.36 7.85 -4.57
CA PHE A 39 -12.99 7.02 -3.54
C PHE A 39 -14.47 7.34 -3.34
N ARG A 40 -14.86 8.61 -3.40
CA ARG A 40 -16.28 9.00 -3.41
C ARG A 40 -16.99 8.35 -4.60
N PHE A 41 -16.40 8.39 -5.79
CA PHE A 41 -16.95 7.74 -6.98
C PHE A 41 -17.04 6.20 -6.83
N TYR A 42 -15.99 5.52 -6.37
CA TYR A 42 -15.96 4.06 -6.24
C TYR A 42 -16.90 3.52 -5.17
N THR A 43 -17.16 4.30 -4.13
CA THR A 43 -18.15 3.96 -3.09
C THR A 43 -19.56 4.43 -3.45
N ASN A 44 -19.74 5.04 -4.63
CA ASN A 44 -20.99 5.69 -5.03
C ASN A 44 -21.52 6.67 -3.98
N GLY A 45 -20.61 7.34 -3.27
CA GLY A 45 -20.92 8.26 -2.17
C GLY A 45 -21.68 7.62 -1.02
N SER A 46 -21.64 6.29 -0.84
CA SER A 46 -22.46 5.56 0.15
C SER A 46 -21.72 5.22 1.45
N ARG A 47 -20.46 5.63 1.56
CA ARG A 47 -19.58 5.29 2.69
C ARG A 47 -18.84 6.53 3.19
N ASP A 48 -18.74 6.65 4.51
CA ASP A 48 -17.74 7.51 5.13
C ASP A 48 -16.35 6.89 4.96
N PHE A 49 -15.32 7.73 4.81
CA PHE A 49 -13.94 7.27 4.80
C PHE A 49 -12.97 8.33 5.31
N ALA A 50 -11.86 7.89 5.91
CA ALA A 50 -10.76 8.75 6.32
C ALA A 50 -9.61 8.63 5.31
N VAL A 51 -8.91 9.74 5.03
CA VAL A 51 -7.73 9.78 4.17
C VAL A 51 -6.51 10.17 4.98
N PHE A 52 -5.43 9.42 4.81
CA PHE A 52 -4.14 9.66 5.44
C PHE A 52 -3.22 10.53 4.57
N GLY A 53 -2.15 11.06 5.16
CA GLY A 53 -1.27 12.04 4.54
C GLY A 53 -0.62 11.61 3.22
N HIS A 54 -0.38 10.32 3.01
CA HIS A 54 0.16 9.78 1.76
C HIS A 54 -0.92 9.17 0.84
N GLY A 55 -2.20 9.32 1.20
CA GLY A 55 -3.33 8.95 0.37
C GLY A 55 -3.88 7.54 0.60
N THR A 56 -3.41 6.82 1.62
CA THR A 56 -4.13 5.63 2.09
C THR A 56 -5.50 6.03 2.65
N VAL A 57 -6.50 5.18 2.44
CA VAL A 57 -7.89 5.41 2.82
C VAL A 57 -8.37 4.27 3.72
N ALA A 58 -9.12 4.61 4.77
CA ALA A 58 -9.84 3.65 5.59
C ALA A 58 -11.34 3.92 5.50
N ILE A 59 -12.12 2.93 5.08
CA ILE A 59 -13.60 3.02 5.09
C ILE A 59 -14.07 2.99 6.53
N LEU A 60 -15.07 3.81 6.85
CA LEU A 60 -15.55 4.02 8.20
C LEU A 60 -16.94 3.41 8.39
N PRO A 61 -17.26 2.92 9.61
CA PRO A 61 -18.63 2.69 10.04
C PRO A 61 -19.45 3.99 9.99
N ASN A 62 -20.74 3.87 9.67
CA ASN A 62 -21.65 5.02 9.59
C ASN A 62 -21.85 5.67 10.96
N GLY A 63 -21.94 7.00 10.98
CA GLY A 63 -22.36 7.77 12.15
C GLY A 63 -21.28 8.00 13.22
N LEU A 64 -20.01 7.71 12.92
CA LEU A 64 -18.91 8.06 13.82
C LEU A 64 -18.69 9.58 13.84
N SER A 65 -18.45 10.15 15.02
CA SER A 65 -17.91 11.50 15.14
C SER A 65 -16.50 11.58 14.54
N ASP A 66 -16.00 12.78 14.21
CA ASP A 66 -14.66 12.94 13.61
C ASP A 66 -13.56 12.30 14.46
N VAL A 67 -13.61 12.48 15.79
CA VAL A 67 -12.64 11.88 16.73
C VAL A 67 -12.72 10.35 16.71
N ALA A 68 -13.93 9.78 16.68
CA ALA A 68 -14.11 8.33 16.65
C ALA A 68 -13.71 7.75 15.28
N ALA A 69 -13.99 8.46 14.20
CA ALA A 69 -13.59 8.12 12.84
C ALA A 69 -12.06 8.11 12.69
N GLU A 70 -11.37 9.13 13.19
CA GLU A 70 -9.91 9.16 13.20
C GLU A 70 -9.32 7.99 14.01
N GLY A 71 -9.85 7.74 15.21
CA GLY A 71 -9.42 6.62 16.04
C GLY A 71 -9.63 5.27 15.35
N HIS A 72 -10.78 5.09 14.69
CA HIS A 72 -11.10 3.88 13.93
C HIS A 72 -10.13 3.69 12.74
N ALA A 73 -9.91 4.73 11.95
CA ALA A 73 -9.02 4.69 10.79
C ALA A 73 -7.59 4.31 11.21
N LYS A 74 -7.06 4.95 12.25
CA LYS A 74 -5.72 4.64 12.77
C LYS A 74 -5.61 3.21 13.29
N GLN A 75 -6.65 2.71 13.96
CA GLN A 75 -6.67 1.32 14.42
C GLN A 75 -6.73 0.32 13.25
N ALA A 76 -7.54 0.59 12.23
CA ALA A 76 -7.61 -0.24 11.03
C ALA A 76 -6.25 -0.32 10.32
N LEU A 77 -5.60 0.83 10.11
CA LEU A 77 -4.26 0.89 9.50
C LEU A 77 -3.20 0.21 10.37
N HIS A 78 -3.26 0.40 11.70
CA HIS A 78 -2.39 -0.31 12.64
C HIS A 78 -2.53 -1.83 12.51
N ASN A 79 -3.76 -2.34 12.39
CA ASN A 79 -4.02 -3.77 12.26
C ASN A 79 -3.47 -4.31 10.94
N VAL A 80 -3.65 -3.59 9.83
CA VAL A 80 -3.03 -3.96 8.53
C VAL A 80 -1.52 -4.03 8.66
N PHE A 81 -0.90 -3.02 9.28
CA PHE A 81 0.55 -2.94 9.40
C PHE A 81 1.16 -4.05 10.26
N HIS A 82 0.44 -4.54 11.25
CA HIS A 82 0.89 -5.62 12.15
C HIS A 82 0.39 -7.01 11.75
N ALA A 83 -0.35 -7.11 10.64
CA ALA A 83 -0.77 -8.38 10.06
C ALA A 83 0.21 -8.83 8.97
N HIS A 84 -0.01 -10.03 8.43
CA HIS A 84 0.61 -10.39 7.16
C HIS A 84 0.05 -9.42 6.09
N PRO A 85 0.92 -8.75 5.30
CA PRO A 85 0.49 -7.73 4.36
C PRO A 85 -0.10 -8.36 3.09
N ASP A 86 -1.17 -9.13 3.26
CA ASP A 86 -2.00 -9.59 2.16
C ASP A 86 -2.65 -8.37 1.51
N MET A 87 -2.59 -8.35 0.18
CA MET A 87 -3.17 -7.30 -0.63
C MET A 87 -3.98 -7.92 -1.76
N ASN A 88 -5.10 -7.27 -2.07
CA ASN A 88 -5.97 -7.60 -3.19
C ASN A 88 -6.02 -6.40 -4.15
N PRO A 89 -5.11 -6.34 -5.14
CA PRO A 89 -5.11 -5.26 -6.11
C PRO A 89 -6.20 -5.47 -7.16
N LEU A 90 -6.88 -4.38 -7.54
CA LEU A 90 -7.95 -4.37 -8.53
C LEU A 90 -7.66 -3.31 -9.60
N ASN A 91 -7.78 -3.71 -10.88
CA ASN A 91 -7.82 -2.75 -11.98
C ASN A 91 -9.20 -2.09 -12.04
N MET A 92 -9.22 -0.78 -11.91
CA MET A 92 -10.42 0.03 -12.04
C MET A 92 -10.69 0.35 -13.51
N LYS A 93 -11.95 0.67 -13.84
CA LYS A 93 -12.37 0.93 -15.25
C LYS A 93 -11.70 2.15 -15.88
N ASP A 94 -11.23 3.08 -15.06
CA ASP A 94 -10.51 4.30 -15.45
C ASP A 94 -8.98 4.09 -15.51
N GLY A 95 -8.51 2.86 -15.37
CA GLY A 95 -7.10 2.48 -15.41
C GLY A 95 -6.35 2.69 -14.09
N ASN A 96 -7.00 3.28 -13.07
CA ASN A 96 -6.41 3.36 -11.74
C ASN A 96 -6.30 1.96 -11.12
N ILE A 97 -5.42 1.80 -10.14
CA ILE A 97 -5.29 0.55 -9.39
C ILE A 97 -5.68 0.80 -7.95
N LEU A 98 -6.71 0.10 -7.49
CA LEU A 98 -7.11 0.06 -6.08
C LEU A 98 -6.40 -1.11 -5.40
N VAL A 99 -5.51 -0.83 -4.47
CA VAL A 99 -4.83 -1.86 -3.66
C VAL A 99 -5.56 -1.99 -2.34
N GLN A 100 -6.37 -3.04 -2.20
CA GLN A 100 -7.10 -3.29 -0.97
C GLN A 100 -6.27 -4.12 0.00
N TYR A 101 -6.43 -3.82 1.28
CA TYR A 101 -5.88 -4.59 2.40
C TYR A 101 -7.03 -5.10 3.26
N ASN A 102 -6.69 -5.87 4.28
CA ASN A 102 -7.64 -6.23 5.32
C ASN A 102 -8.14 -4.98 6.08
N HIS A 103 -9.18 -5.15 6.90
CA HIS A 103 -9.72 -4.08 7.77
C HIS A 103 -10.20 -2.82 7.02
N ASP A 104 -10.71 -2.99 5.81
CA ASP A 104 -11.29 -1.91 4.99
C ASP A 104 -10.34 -0.74 4.71
N VAL A 105 -9.04 -1.04 4.59
CA VAL A 105 -8.00 -0.09 4.21
C VAL A 105 -7.64 -0.30 2.74
N ALA A 106 -7.37 0.78 2.01
CA ALA A 106 -6.90 0.70 0.63
C ALA A 106 -5.98 1.86 0.26
N SER A 107 -5.10 1.64 -0.71
CA SER A 107 -4.38 2.69 -1.44
C SER A 107 -4.91 2.77 -2.86
N LEU A 108 -4.92 3.97 -3.44
CA LEU A 108 -5.23 4.16 -4.85
C LEU A 108 -3.99 4.62 -5.59
N VAL A 109 -3.73 4.04 -6.75
CA VAL A 109 -2.70 4.50 -7.70
C VAL A 109 -3.41 5.12 -8.89
N LEU A 110 -3.22 6.42 -9.06
CA LEU A 110 -3.74 7.16 -10.21
C LEU A 110 -2.93 6.79 -11.46
N SER A 111 -3.63 6.44 -12.54
CA SER A 111 -3.03 5.90 -13.76
C SER A 111 -2.05 6.86 -14.42
N ASP A 112 -2.44 8.12 -14.56
CA ASP A 112 -1.62 9.18 -15.13
C ASP A 112 -0.35 9.44 -14.31
N ILE A 113 -0.44 9.45 -12.97
CA ILE A 113 0.73 9.59 -12.09
C ILE A 113 1.68 8.40 -12.27
N ALA A 114 1.14 7.18 -12.33
CA ALA A 114 1.96 5.99 -12.54
C ALA A 114 2.62 5.97 -13.93
N GLU A 115 1.97 6.51 -14.95
CA GLU A 115 2.51 6.63 -16.31
C GLU A 115 3.62 7.70 -16.37
N GLU A 116 3.39 8.87 -15.78
CA GLU A 116 4.37 9.96 -15.70
C GLU A 116 5.66 9.50 -15.01
N HIS A 117 5.53 8.72 -13.94
CA HIS A 117 6.66 8.26 -13.13
C HIS A 117 7.09 6.81 -13.41
N TRP A 118 6.67 6.25 -14.56
CA TRP A 118 6.87 4.82 -14.87
C TRP A 118 8.33 4.36 -14.75
N SER A 119 9.27 5.16 -15.24
CA SER A 119 10.71 4.83 -15.20
C SER A 119 11.24 4.63 -13.77
N GLU A 120 10.72 5.38 -12.79
CA GLU A 120 11.10 5.21 -11.39
C GLU A 120 10.45 3.95 -10.82
N ILE A 121 9.15 3.75 -11.07
CA ILE A 121 8.40 2.58 -10.60
C ILE A 121 9.06 1.29 -11.11
N ASP A 122 9.36 1.21 -12.40
CA ASP A 122 10.01 0.05 -13.01
C ASP A 122 11.39 -0.22 -12.41
N LYS A 123 12.16 0.84 -12.12
CA LYS A 123 13.48 0.72 -11.50
C LYS A 123 13.42 0.30 -10.02
N GLN A 124 12.42 0.76 -9.26
CA GLN A 124 12.40 0.66 -7.80
C GLN A 124 11.47 -0.43 -7.26
N HIS A 125 10.58 -1.02 -8.06
CA HIS A 125 9.53 -1.93 -7.57
C HIS A 125 10.04 -3.10 -6.69
N GLN A 126 11.23 -3.64 -6.94
CA GLN A 126 11.81 -4.70 -6.09
C GLN A 126 12.12 -4.22 -4.65
N ARG A 127 12.39 -2.92 -4.47
CA ARG A 127 12.58 -2.29 -3.16
C ARG A 127 11.26 -1.95 -2.45
N ALA A 128 10.11 -2.14 -3.12
CA ALA A 128 8.79 -2.10 -2.49
C ALA A 128 8.39 -3.44 -1.85
N LEU A 129 9.24 -4.46 -1.91
CA LEU A 129 9.10 -5.67 -1.12
C LEU A 129 9.63 -5.43 0.29
N ALA A 130 8.92 -5.95 1.29
CA ALA A 130 9.41 -5.95 2.66
C ALA A 130 10.55 -6.96 2.82
N THR A 131 11.40 -6.78 3.84
CA THR A 131 12.55 -7.67 4.08
C THR A 131 12.12 -9.14 4.16
N SER A 132 12.75 -9.98 3.32
CA SER A 132 12.47 -11.43 3.21
C SER A 132 11.05 -11.79 2.73
N GLU A 133 10.31 -10.84 2.17
CA GLU A 133 9.00 -11.08 1.59
C GLU A 133 9.10 -11.85 0.27
N VAL A 134 8.20 -12.82 0.11
CA VAL A 134 8.03 -13.58 -1.12
C VAL A 134 6.58 -13.47 -1.54
N LEU A 135 6.35 -12.77 -2.65
CA LEU A 135 5.05 -12.72 -3.32
C LEU A 135 5.05 -13.71 -4.48
N ILE A 136 4.00 -14.52 -4.56
CA ILE A 136 3.79 -15.46 -5.66
C ILE A 136 2.88 -14.81 -6.69
N THR A 137 3.38 -14.66 -7.92
CA THR A 137 2.63 -14.11 -9.05
C THR A 137 2.50 -15.16 -10.16
N PRO A 138 1.67 -14.92 -11.19
CA PRO A 138 1.64 -15.78 -12.38
C PRO A 138 2.99 -15.88 -13.12
N LEU A 139 3.88 -14.89 -12.95
CA LEU A 139 5.21 -14.88 -13.57
C LEU A 139 6.29 -15.57 -12.72
N GLY A 140 5.97 -15.95 -11.49
CA GLY A 140 6.88 -16.59 -10.55
C GLY A 140 7.03 -15.83 -9.23
N GLN A 141 8.09 -16.16 -8.49
CA GLN A 141 8.39 -15.52 -7.21
C GLN A 141 9.00 -14.15 -7.43
N ASN A 142 8.41 -13.11 -6.84
CA ASN A 142 8.88 -11.71 -6.92
C ASN A 142 9.13 -11.21 -8.35
N ALA A 143 8.42 -11.78 -9.33
CA ALA A 143 8.42 -11.35 -10.72
C ALA A 143 7.09 -10.65 -11.00
N PHE A 144 7.13 -9.41 -11.47
CA PHE A 144 5.95 -8.56 -11.59
C PHE A 144 5.79 -8.06 -13.02
N ASP A 145 4.57 -8.12 -13.53
CA ASP A 145 4.14 -7.36 -14.70
C ASP A 145 3.89 -5.90 -14.31
N ASP A 146 3.43 -5.09 -15.26
CA ASP A 146 3.25 -3.66 -15.01
C ASP A 146 2.17 -3.38 -13.95
N PHE A 147 1.13 -4.22 -13.92
CA PHE A 147 0.10 -4.16 -12.89
C PHE A 147 0.67 -4.46 -11.49
N GLY A 148 1.49 -5.51 -11.36
CA GLY A 148 2.16 -5.86 -10.12
C GLY A 148 3.12 -4.76 -9.64
N LYS A 149 3.89 -4.16 -10.56
CA LYS A 149 4.81 -3.05 -10.22
C LYS A 149 4.06 -1.82 -9.71
N LYS A 150 2.96 -1.43 -10.38
CA LYS A 150 2.10 -0.32 -9.91
C LYS A 150 1.42 -0.65 -8.57
N THR A 151 1.03 -1.90 -8.36
CA THR A 151 0.48 -2.36 -7.07
C THR A 151 1.50 -2.19 -5.94
N LEU A 152 2.75 -2.60 -6.17
CA LEU A 152 3.84 -2.44 -5.20
C LEU A 152 4.12 -0.96 -4.89
N PHE A 153 4.08 -0.11 -5.92
CA PHE A 153 4.16 1.35 -5.75
C PHE A 153 3.03 1.89 -4.86
N GLY A 154 1.77 1.50 -5.11
CA GLY A 154 0.64 1.89 -4.27
C GLY A 154 0.75 1.43 -2.82
N ARG A 155 1.34 0.25 -2.61
CA ARG A 155 1.57 -0.32 -1.27
C ARG A 155 2.59 0.44 -0.44
N CYS A 156 3.57 1.10 -1.06
CA CYS A 156 4.50 1.96 -0.33
C CYS A 156 3.76 3.05 0.47
N TYR A 157 2.70 3.64 -0.08
CA TYR A 157 1.93 4.68 0.61
C TYR A 157 1.27 4.18 1.90
N MET A 158 0.73 2.95 1.88
CA MET A 158 0.16 2.31 3.08
C MET A 158 1.21 2.16 4.18
N PHE A 159 2.42 1.72 3.83
CA PHE A 159 3.50 1.63 4.81
C PHE A 159 3.96 2.99 5.34
N MET A 160 4.04 4.00 4.47
CA MET A 160 4.42 5.34 4.87
C MET A 160 3.40 5.94 5.85
N ASP A 161 2.10 5.80 5.55
CA ASP A 161 1.02 6.22 6.44
C ASP A 161 0.98 5.39 7.72
N ALA A 162 1.24 4.07 7.67
CA ALA A 162 1.27 3.24 8.87
C ALA A 162 2.44 3.57 9.80
N GLN A 163 3.58 3.99 9.26
CA GLN A 163 4.74 4.42 10.03
C GLN A 163 4.54 5.81 10.69
N SER A 164 3.71 6.67 10.10
CA SER A 164 3.40 8.00 10.63
C SER A 164 1.92 8.35 10.40
N PRO A 165 0.99 7.75 11.17
CA PRO A 165 -0.43 7.80 10.87
C PRO A 165 -1.04 9.17 11.20
N VAL A 166 -1.25 9.97 10.17
CA VAL A 166 -1.92 11.27 10.23
C VAL A 166 -3.13 11.25 9.29
N VAL A 167 -4.33 11.34 9.86
CA VAL A 167 -5.57 11.54 9.10
C VAL A 167 -5.65 13.03 8.74
N VAL A 168 -5.78 13.33 7.46
CA VAL A 168 -5.80 14.70 6.92
C VAL A 168 -7.18 15.10 6.39
N HIS A 169 -8.05 14.12 6.12
CA HIS A 169 -9.42 14.35 5.67
C HIS A 169 -10.36 13.26 6.18
N ILE A 170 -11.60 13.64 6.48
CA ILE A 170 -12.71 12.71 6.73
C ILE A 170 -13.82 13.07 5.75
N GLU A 171 -14.09 12.16 4.82
CA GLU A 171 -15.17 12.26 3.87
C GLU A 171 -16.44 11.65 4.46
N ARG A 172 -17.55 12.38 4.33
CA ARG A 172 -18.87 11.92 4.77
C ARG A 172 -19.73 11.58 3.58
N HIS A 173 -20.47 10.47 3.65
CA HIS A 173 -21.50 10.17 2.67
C HIS A 173 -22.64 11.19 2.76
N GLU A 174 -23.21 11.53 1.61
CA GLU A 174 -24.48 12.26 1.58
C GLU A 174 -25.59 11.26 1.92
N GLY A 175 -26.36 11.59 2.97
CA GLY A 175 -27.43 10.74 3.52
C GLY A 175 -28.60 10.51 2.57
#